data_AF-A0A957V859-F1
#
_entry.id   AF-A0A957V859-F1
#
_cell.length_a   1.000
_cell.length_b   1.000
_cell.length_c   1.000
_cell.angle_alpha   90.00
_cell.angle_beta   90.00
_cell.angle_gamma   90.00
#
_symmetry.space_group_name_H-M   'P 1'
#
loop_
_entity.id
_entity.type
_entity.pdbx_description
1 polymer ?
#
loop_
_entity_poly.entity_id
_entity_poly.type
_entity_poly.pdbx_seq_one_letter_code
_entity_poly.pdbx_strand_id
1 'polypeptide(L)'
;MPTRELSRRNFLRTAATGSVGAAIAATLQAQGFAASAPLSTGSAQRNGITIESIGAYSVERLNEILTTELAEFSDFAISFPPAKNGVKLYRVTYPSVIPEKKNRPTVASGLIALPDVDDKTLPVAMYQHGSVFGKDEVPSSPENSMETRLMIANFAGQGYMVVAADYFGRGLSQEPNSYIVKPSTQQACLDMLFAAQMACADFGVEMGSLFVNGWSQGGWSALVFLNKLESVGIPVAAAAIASGPPDLYAMLNRWVNNWQEVDAVYIAPLVSIMLHAYEEYFGLPGFTTSAIKPEYQEVARQLYFNEQDYNDLMSEFPAKLPDMVQD
;
A
#
# COMPACT_ATOMS: atom_id res chain seq x y z
N MET A 1 33.61 9.63 14.28
CA MET A 1 33.48 11.10 14.19
C MET A 1 32.36 11.52 15.14
N PRO A 2 32.35 12.74 15.70
CA PRO A 2 31.26 13.16 16.58
C PRO A 2 29.94 13.21 15.80
N THR A 3 28.90 12.58 16.35
CA THR A 3 27.53 12.68 15.85
C THR A 3 27.07 14.13 15.97
N ARG A 4 26.61 14.71 14.87
CA ARG A 4 26.16 16.10 14.81
C ARG A 4 24.65 16.10 14.81
N GLU A 5 24.05 16.50 15.93
CA GLU A 5 22.59 16.56 16.10
C GLU A 5 21.95 17.40 14.97
N LEU A 6 20.97 16.81 14.29
CA LEU A 6 20.19 17.46 13.24
C LEU A 6 19.06 18.23 13.90
N SER A 7 19.30 19.50 14.24
CA SER A 7 18.25 20.37 14.80
C SER A 7 16.95 20.33 13.99
N ARG A 8 15.79 20.42 14.67
CA ARG A 8 14.42 20.42 14.11
C ARG A 8 14.31 21.04 12.71
N ARG A 9 14.96 22.21 12.51
CA ARG A 9 14.93 23.01 11.28
C ARG A 9 15.61 22.37 10.06
N ASN A 10 16.59 21.50 10.27
CA ASN A 10 17.27 20.73 9.22
C ASN A 10 16.56 19.40 8.97
N PHE A 11 16.14 18.71 10.04
CA PHE A 11 15.26 17.53 9.96
C PHE A 11 14.03 17.82 9.10
N LEU A 12 13.32 18.91 9.40
CA LEU A 12 12.16 19.39 8.65
C LEU A 12 12.48 19.66 7.16
N ARG A 13 13.69 20.15 6.83
CA ARG A 13 14.09 20.39 5.43
C ARG A 13 14.40 19.12 4.64
N THR A 14 14.95 18.08 5.27
CA THR A 14 15.17 16.78 4.63
C THR A 14 13.84 16.07 4.36
N ALA A 15 12.86 16.21 5.26
CA ALA A 15 11.50 15.74 5.01
C ALA A 15 10.77 16.56 3.93
N ALA A 16 11.19 17.79 3.61
CA ALA A 16 10.42 18.68 2.72
C ALA A 16 10.42 18.29 1.23
N THR A 17 11.30 17.40 0.77
CA THR A 17 11.52 17.15 -0.67
C THR A 17 10.50 16.21 -1.34
N GLY A 18 9.31 16.05 -0.76
CA GLY A 18 8.19 15.31 -1.35
C GLY A 18 6.84 15.54 -0.67
N SER A 19 5.81 14.93 -1.22
CA SER A 19 4.39 15.03 -0.87
C SER A 19 3.91 14.04 0.21
N VAL A 20 3.09 14.43 1.21
CA VAL A 20 2.17 13.61 2.04
C VAL A 20 1.42 14.38 3.19
N GLY A 21 0.06 14.44 3.19
CA GLY A 21 -0.84 14.16 4.36
C GLY A 21 -2.37 14.24 4.05
N ALA A 22 -3.33 13.44 4.59
CA ALA A 22 -3.38 12.21 5.42
C ALA A 22 -4.82 11.56 5.44
N ALA A 23 -5.07 10.39 6.10
CA ALA A 23 -6.39 9.68 6.15
C ALA A 23 -6.78 9.05 7.55
N ILE A 24 -7.64 8.00 7.59
CA ILE A 24 -8.37 7.43 8.77
C ILE A 24 -8.08 5.90 8.95
N ALA A 25 -8.43 5.25 10.09
CA ALA A 25 -8.34 3.79 10.29
C ALA A 25 -9.48 3.22 11.18
N ALA A 26 -9.66 1.88 11.20
CA ALA A 26 -10.65 1.14 12.00
C ALA A 26 -10.08 -0.22 12.49
N THR A 27 -10.68 -0.83 13.52
CA THR A 27 -10.22 -2.08 14.16
C THR A 27 -11.23 -3.23 13.99
N LEU A 28 -10.76 -4.45 13.70
CA LEU A 28 -11.58 -5.67 13.65
C LEU A 28 -10.97 -6.80 14.50
N GLN A 29 -11.84 -7.63 15.09
CA GLN A 29 -11.44 -8.87 15.78
C GLN A 29 -11.50 -10.05 14.81
N ALA A 30 -10.49 -10.92 14.85
CA ALA A 30 -10.45 -12.10 13.98
C ALA A 30 -11.50 -13.15 14.39
N GLN A 31 -12.43 -13.47 13.48
CA GLN A 31 -13.21 -14.70 13.51
C GLN A 31 -12.85 -15.56 12.30
N GLY A 32 -12.79 -16.89 12.48
CA GLY A 32 -12.28 -17.81 11.47
C GLY A 32 -13.30 -18.09 10.36
N PHE A 33 -13.06 -17.55 9.17
CA PHE A 33 -13.83 -17.87 7.97
C PHE A 33 -13.47 -19.27 7.42
N ALA A 34 -14.46 -19.93 6.83
CA ALA A 34 -14.29 -21.29 6.30
C ALA A 34 -13.49 -21.29 4.99
N ALA A 35 -12.52 -22.21 4.87
CA ALA A 35 -11.69 -22.33 3.68
C ALA A 35 -12.51 -22.75 2.44
N SER A 36 -12.36 -21.99 1.35
CA SER A 36 -12.88 -22.35 0.04
C SER A 36 -12.14 -23.56 -0.54
N ALA A 37 -12.82 -24.34 -1.40
CA ALA A 37 -12.27 -25.59 -1.93
C ALA A 37 -11.05 -25.33 -2.84
N PRO A 38 -10.00 -26.17 -2.77
CA PRO A 38 -8.77 -25.95 -3.52
C PRO A 38 -8.97 -26.14 -5.03
N LEU A 39 -8.81 -25.06 -5.79
CA LEU A 39 -8.66 -25.10 -7.24
C LEU A 39 -7.20 -25.41 -7.62
N SER A 40 -7.01 -25.91 -8.85
CA SER A 40 -5.70 -26.31 -9.36
C SER A 40 -4.73 -25.12 -9.42
N THR A 41 -3.67 -25.17 -8.62
CA THR A 41 -2.60 -24.16 -8.55
C THR A 41 -1.62 -24.29 -9.73
N GLY A 42 -2.12 -24.05 -10.93
CA GLY A 42 -1.25 -23.78 -12.08
C GLY A 42 -0.54 -22.44 -11.87
N SER A 43 0.79 -22.43 -11.94
CA SER A 43 1.59 -21.21 -12.01
C SER A 43 2.16 -21.01 -13.41
N ALA A 44 2.02 -19.80 -13.94
CA ALA A 44 2.63 -19.39 -15.20
C ALA A 44 3.88 -18.56 -14.92
N GLN A 45 4.98 -18.83 -15.63
CA GLN A 45 6.24 -18.11 -15.46
C GLN A 45 6.73 -17.50 -16.78
N ARG A 46 6.91 -16.18 -16.82
CA ARG A 46 7.42 -15.43 -17.98
C ARG A 46 8.41 -14.37 -17.53
N ASN A 47 9.64 -14.38 -18.06
CA ASN A 47 10.70 -13.39 -17.76
C ASN A 47 10.96 -13.11 -16.26
N GLY A 48 10.75 -14.12 -15.39
CA GLY A 48 10.90 -13.97 -13.94
C GLY A 48 9.64 -13.48 -13.21
N ILE A 49 8.58 -13.10 -13.93
CA ILE A 49 7.24 -12.93 -13.38
C ILE A 49 6.63 -14.32 -13.16
N THR A 50 5.99 -14.53 -12.01
CA THR A 50 5.18 -15.71 -11.69
C THR A 50 3.75 -15.27 -11.37
N ILE A 51 2.77 -15.94 -11.98
CA ILE A 51 1.34 -15.73 -11.75
C ILE A 51 0.79 -16.97 -11.03
N GLU A 52 0.17 -16.78 -9.86
CA GLU A 52 -0.44 -17.80 -9.02
C GLU A 52 -1.93 -17.53 -8.86
N SER A 53 -2.79 -18.51 -9.18
CA SER A 53 -4.23 -18.42 -8.88
C SER A 53 -4.47 -18.60 -7.37
N ILE A 54 -4.88 -17.53 -6.69
CA ILE A 54 -5.12 -17.54 -5.22
C ILE A 54 -6.59 -17.69 -4.83
N GLY A 55 -7.52 -17.61 -5.80
CA GLY A 55 -8.94 -17.89 -5.55
C GLY A 55 -9.86 -17.24 -6.57
N ALA A 56 -11.15 -17.19 -6.24
CA ALA A 56 -12.15 -16.42 -6.97
C ALA A 56 -13.28 -16.00 -6.02
N TYR A 57 -13.89 -14.85 -6.28
CA TYR A 57 -15.10 -14.39 -5.62
C TYR A 57 -16.30 -14.50 -6.57
N SER A 58 -17.39 -15.09 -6.09
CA SER A 58 -18.67 -15.07 -6.79
C SER A 58 -19.40 -13.74 -6.57
N VAL A 59 -20.45 -13.48 -7.36
CA VAL A 59 -21.26 -12.26 -7.23
C VAL A 59 -21.87 -12.12 -5.83
N GLU A 60 -22.22 -13.24 -5.18
CA GLU A 60 -22.74 -13.28 -3.82
C GLU A 60 -21.68 -12.82 -2.80
N ARG A 61 -20.45 -13.36 -2.89
CA ARG A 61 -19.33 -12.97 -2.01
C ARG A 61 -18.94 -11.49 -2.19
N LEU A 62 -18.96 -11.00 -3.43
CA LEU A 62 -18.70 -9.58 -3.73
C LEU A 62 -19.79 -8.68 -3.14
N ASN A 63 -21.06 -9.09 -3.16
CA ASN A 63 -22.15 -8.33 -2.56
C ASN A 63 -22.14 -8.38 -1.03
N GLU A 64 -21.70 -9.48 -0.41
CA GLU A 64 -21.46 -9.58 1.04
C GLU A 64 -20.37 -8.60 1.50
N ILE A 65 -19.24 -8.52 0.77
CA ILE A 65 -18.18 -7.51 0.96
C ILE A 65 -18.75 -6.08 0.90
N LEU A 66 -19.60 -5.80 -0.08
CA LEU A 66 -20.20 -4.46 -0.30
C LEU A 66 -21.36 -4.11 0.64
N THR A 67 -21.78 -5.01 1.54
CA THR A 67 -22.92 -4.81 2.43
C THR A 67 -22.60 -5.15 3.88
N THR A 68 -22.64 -6.44 4.25
CA THR A 68 -22.42 -6.92 5.62
C THR A 68 -21.05 -6.51 6.14
N GLU A 69 -19.97 -6.89 5.43
CA GLU A 69 -18.61 -6.63 5.90
C GLU A 69 -18.28 -5.13 5.90
N LEU A 70 -18.81 -4.37 4.95
CA LEU A 70 -18.67 -2.91 4.91
C LEU A 70 -19.29 -2.24 6.15
N ALA A 71 -20.46 -2.70 6.59
CA ALA A 71 -21.13 -2.21 7.79
C ALA A 71 -20.46 -2.66 9.10
N GLU A 72 -19.76 -3.81 9.09
CA GLU A 72 -18.91 -4.24 10.20
C GLU A 72 -17.57 -3.47 10.26
N PHE A 73 -17.06 -3.02 9.11
CA PHE A 73 -15.80 -2.27 9.00
C PHE A 73 -15.95 -0.75 9.20
N SER A 74 -17.13 -0.16 8.98
CA SER A 74 -17.31 1.29 9.06
C SER A 74 -18.71 1.74 9.47
N ASP A 75 -18.77 2.61 10.50
CA ASP A 75 -20.00 3.31 10.92
C ASP A 75 -20.54 4.32 9.87
N PHE A 76 -19.77 4.62 8.82
CA PHE A 76 -20.21 5.52 7.77
C PHE A 76 -21.19 4.82 6.82
N ALA A 77 -22.40 5.37 6.71
CA ALA A 77 -23.43 4.91 5.79
C ALA A 77 -23.02 5.12 4.31
N ILE A 78 -22.29 4.14 3.77
CA ILE A 78 -21.81 4.07 2.39
C ILE A 78 -22.65 3.03 1.64
N SER A 79 -22.91 3.26 0.36
CA SER A 79 -23.62 2.31 -0.50
C SER A 79 -22.96 2.24 -1.87
N PHE A 80 -22.74 1.02 -2.35
CA PHE A 80 -22.17 0.71 -3.65
C PHE A 80 -23.21 0.00 -4.54
N PRO A 81 -23.11 0.12 -5.87
CA PRO A 81 -23.94 -0.69 -6.77
C PRO A 81 -23.60 -2.19 -6.60
N PRO A 82 -24.59 -3.09 -6.59
CA PRO A 82 -24.34 -4.52 -6.51
C PRO A 82 -23.39 -5.02 -7.59
N ALA A 83 -22.50 -5.95 -7.22
CA ALA A 83 -21.60 -6.62 -8.15
C ALA A 83 -22.40 -7.39 -9.22
N LYS A 84 -21.87 -7.43 -10.43
CA LYS A 84 -22.49 -8.02 -11.63
C LYS A 84 -21.74 -9.26 -12.14
N ASN A 85 -20.43 -9.26 -11.96
CA ASN A 85 -19.52 -10.29 -12.49
C ASN A 85 -18.80 -10.99 -11.33
N GLY A 86 -18.49 -12.28 -11.49
CA GLY A 86 -17.49 -12.94 -10.64
C GLY A 86 -16.09 -12.39 -10.92
N VAL A 87 -15.14 -12.66 -10.03
CA VAL A 87 -13.75 -12.18 -10.15
C VAL A 87 -12.76 -13.29 -9.81
N LYS A 88 -11.79 -13.53 -10.69
CA LYS A 88 -10.67 -14.47 -10.49
C LYS A 88 -9.48 -13.72 -9.91
N LEU A 89 -8.85 -14.27 -8.89
CA LEU A 89 -7.82 -13.60 -8.09
C LEU A 89 -6.46 -14.25 -8.34
N TYR A 90 -5.48 -13.44 -8.73
CA TYR A 90 -4.12 -13.87 -9.00
C TYR A 90 -3.12 -13.08 -8.17
N ARG A 91 -2.27 -13.79 -7.43
CA ARG A 91 -1.03 -13.22 -6.91
C ARG A 91 -0.01 -13.17 -8.04
N VAL A 92 0.63 -12.01 -8.18
CA VAL A 92 1.74 -11.82 -9.11
C VAL A 92 3.00 -11.57 -8.30
N THR A 93 4.06 -12.30 -8.61
CA THR A 93 5.41 -12.04 -8.11
C THR A 93 6.25 -11.58 -9.29
N TYR A 94 6.91 -10.43 -9.18
CA TYR A 94 7.62 -9.80 -10.30
C TYR A 94 9.02 -9.30 -9.90
N PRO A 95 10.00 -9.34 -10.83
CA PRO A 95 11.31 -8.74 -10.62
C PRO A 95 11.20 -7.22 -10.65
N SER A 96 11.98 -6.53 -9.82
CA SER A 96 12.04 -5.07 -9.76
C SER A 96 13.44 -4.61 -9.33
N VAL A 97 13.62 -3.30 -9.16
CA VAL A 97 14.87 -2.67 -8.70
C VAL A 97 14.60 -1.60 -7.67
N ILE A 98 15.53 -1.39 -6.74
CA ILE A 98 15.46 -0.34 -5.71
C ILE A 98 16.29 0.86 -6.17
N PRO A 99 15.68 1.99 -6.60
CA PRO A 99 16.42 3.07 -7.23
C PRO A 99 17.44 3.74 -6.31
N GLU A 100 17.08 3.92 -5.04
CA GLU A 100 17.91 4.55 -4.01
C GLU A 100 19.17 3.71 -3.73
N LYS A 101 19.03 2.38 -3.74
CA LYS A 101 20.12 1.41 -3.60
C LYS A 101 20.77 1.07 -4.96
N LYS A 102 20.90 2.09 -5.83
CA LYS A 102 21.55 2.05 -7.17
C LYS A 102 20.94 1.04 -8.16
N ASN A 103 19.61 0.98 -8.23
CA ASN A 103 18.86 -0.04 -8.98
C ASN A 103 19.25 -1.48 -8.58
N ARG A 104 19.53 -1.75 -7.30
CA ARG A 104 19.78 -3.12 -6.83
C ARG A 104 18.55 -3.99 -7.16
N PRO A 105 18.72 -5.15 -7.83
CA PRO A 105 17.61 -6.06 -8.08
C PRO A 105 16.92 -6.52 -6.80
N THR A 106 15.60 -6.68 -6.90
CA THR A 106 14.74 -7.24 -5.85
C THR A 106 13.54 -7.96 -6.49
N VAL A 107 12.67 -8.53 -5.66
CA VAL A 107 11.42 -9.18 -6.05
C VAL A 107 10.29 -8.64 -5.17
N ALA A 108 9.18 -8.28 -5.79
CA ALA A 108 8.00 -7.76 -5.13
C ALA A 108 6.74 -8.54 -5.57
N SER A 109 5.63 -8.30 -4.87
CA SER A 109 4.35 -8.95 -5.15
C SER A 109 3.20 -7.95 -5.31
N GLY A 110 2.07 -8.46 -5.79
CA GLY A 110 0.85 -7.71 -6.05
C GLY A 110 -0.31 -8.60 -6.46
N LEU A 111 -1.44 -7.96 -6.80
CA LEU A 111 -2.71 -8.57 -7.15
C LEU A 111 -3.11 -8.23 -8.59
N ILE A 112 -3.64 -9.22 -9.31
CA ILE A 112 -4.59 -8.99 -10.41
C ILE A 112 -5.93 -9.61 -10.00
N ALA A 113 -6.99 -8.80 -9.97
CA ALA A 113 -8.36 -9.25 -9.86
C ALA A 113 -9.02 -9.12 -11.24
N LEU A 114 -9.17 -10.25 -11.93
CA LEU A 114 -9.66 -10.34 -13.30
C LEU A 114 -11.18 -10.60 -13.29
N PRO A 115 -12.01 -9.68 -13.81
CA PRO A 115 -13.46 -9.88 -13.88
C PRO A 115 -13.79 -11.00 -14.87
N ASP A 116 -14.79 -11.81 -14.54
CA ASP A 116 -15.28 -12.88 -15.40
C ASP A 116 -16.33 -12.34 -16.38
N VAL A 117 -15.86 -11.84 -17.53
CA VAL A 117 -16.66 -11.16 -18.57
C VAL A 117 -16.28 -11.63 -19.98
N ASP A 118 -17.23 -11.48 -20.92
CA ASP A 118 -17.01 -11.79 -22.33
C ASP A 118 -16.08 -10.78 -23.04
N ASP A 119 -15.96 -9.55 -22.54
CA ASP A 119 -15.06 -8.54 -23.10
C ASP A 119 -13.59 -8.98 -23.08
N LYS A 120 -12.84 -8.57 -24.10
CA LYS A 120 -11.43 -8.95 -24.30
C LYS A 120 -10.45 -7.79 -24.19
N THR A 121 -10.94 -6.56 -24.05
CA THR A 121 -10.12 -5.37 -23.77
C THR A 121 -10.70 -4.69 -22.52
N LEU A 122 -10.06 -4.86 -21.36
CA LEU A 122 -10.63 -4.51 -20.06
C LEU A 122 -10.15 -3.15 -19.56
N PRO A 123 -11.01 -2.25 -19.04
CA PRO A 123 -10.54 -1.05 -18.37
C PRO A 123 -9.79 -1.42 -17.09
N VAL A 124 -8.65 -0.78 -16.84
CA VAL A 124 -7.73 -1.15 -15.74
C VAL A 124 -7.90 -0.17 -14.60
N ALA A 125 -8.27 -0.66 -13.41
CA ALA A 125 -8.22 0.08 -12.17
C ALA A 125 -6.90 -0.23 -11.46
N MET A 126 -5.86 0.59 -11.70
CA MET A 126 -4.59 0.47 -11.01
C MET A 126 -4.71 1.10 -9.61
N TYR A 127 -4.98 0.25 -8.63
CA TYR A 127 -5.21 0.60 -7.24
C TYR A 127 -3.90 0.64 -6.44
N GLN A 128 -3.78 1.64 -5.58
CA GLN A 128 -2.72 1.77 -4.59
C GLN A 128 -3.36 1.78 -3.19
N HIS A 129 -2.95 0.84 -2.34
CA HIS A 129 -3.51 0.64 -1.00
C HIS A 129 -2.96 1.61 0.05
N GLY A 130 -3.74 1.82 1.12
CA GLY A 130 -3.38 2.64 2.28
C GLY A 130 -2.28 2.07 3.16
N SER A 131 -2.02 2.74 4.28
CA SER A 131 -0.99 2.35 5.24
C SER A 131 -1.38 1.05 5.96
N VAL A 132 -0.52 0.03 5.90
CA VAL A 132 -0.73 -1.27 6.57
C VAL A 132 0.44 -1.63 7.49
N PHE A 133 0.14 -2.21 8.65
CA PHE A 133 1.14 -2.51 9.69
C PHE A 133 1.64 -3.95 9.60
N GLY A 134 0.74 -4.90 9.38
CA GLY A 134 1.05 -6.28 9.09
C GLY A 134 1.73 -6.44 7.72
N LYS A 135 2.59 -7.44 7.61
CA LYS A 135 3.33 -7.75 6.38
C LYS A 135 2.41 -8.19 5.24
N ASP A 136 1.35 -8.92 5.58
CA ASP A 136 0.47 -9.61 4.63
C ASP A 136 -0.96 -9.02 4.58
N GLU A 137 -1.19 -7.82 5.12
CA GLU A 137 -2.46 -7.04 5.03
C GLU A 137 -2.65 -6.38 3.64
N VAL A 138 -2.05 -6.97 2.61
CA VAL A 138 -1.69 -6.35 1.34
C VAL A 138 -2.54 -6.88 0.18
N PRO A 139 -2.57 -6.21 -0.99
CA PRO A 139 -3.40 -6.65 -2.11
C PRO A 139 -3.22 -8.10 -2.53
N SER A 140 -2.00 -8.64 -2.52
CA SER A 140 -1.74 -10.04 -2.88
C SER A 140 -2.23 -11.09 -1.87
N SER A 141 -2.82 -10.67 -0.76
CA SER A 141 -3.46 -11.51 0.27
C SER A 141 -4.79 -10.89 0.72
N PRO A 142 -5.80 -10.81 -0.18
CA PRO A 142 -6.94 -9.90 -0.05
C PRO A 142 -7.86 -10.19 1.15
N GLU A 143 -7.95 -11.43 1.64
CA GLU A 143 -8.72 -11.73 2.87
C GLU A 143 -8.22 -10.92 4.08
N ASN A 144 -6.92 -10.68 4.16
CA ASN A 144 -6.29 -9.90 5.23
C ASN A 144 -6.50 -8.37 5.08
N SER A 145 -7.14 -7.92 3.99
CA SER A 145 -7.13 -6.52 3.56
C SER A 145 -8.53 -6.07 3.12
N MET A 146 -9.32 -5.54 4.08
CA MET A 146 -10.69 -5.10 3.80
C MET A 146 -10.75 -3.95 2.78
N GLU A 147 -9.78 -3.04 2.80
CA GLU A 147 -9.61 -2.00 1.76
C GLU A 147 -9.50 -2.64 0.37
N THR A 148 -8.65 -3.68 0.23
CA THR A 148 -8.49 -4.42 -1.03
C THR A 148 -9.78 -5.17 -1.42
N ARG A 149 -10.44 -5.87 -0.50
CA ARG A 149 -11.72 -6.55 -0.79
C ARG A 149 -12.78 -5.58 -1.32
N LEU A 150 -12.90 -4.40 -0.72
CA LEU A 150 -13.80 -3.34 -1.20
C LEU A 150 -13.43 -2.85 -2.59
N MET A 151 -12.14 -2.69 -2.91
CA MET A 151 -11.71 -2.30 -4.27
C MET A 151 -11.99 -3.40 -5.30
N ILE A 152 -11.75 -4.68 -4.97
CA ILE A 152 -12.10 -5.83 -5.82
C ILE A 152 -13.61 -5.81 -6.10
N ALA A 153 -14.45 -5.67 -5.08
CA ALA A 153 -15.89 -5.74 -5.23
C ALA A 153 -16.50 -4.52 -5.96
N ASN A 154 -16.01 -3.31 -5.68
CA ASN A 154 -16.53 -2.09 -6.32
C ASN A 154 -16.03 -1.91 -7.77
N PHE A 155 -14.83 -2.38 -8.12
CA PHE A 155 -14.28 -2.21 -9.48
C PHE A 155 -14.31 -3.51 -10.31
N ALA A 156 -13.72 -4.61 -9.83
CA ALA A 156 -13.74 -5.88 -10.58
C ALA A 156 -15.12 -6.52 -10.61
N GLY A 157 -15.89 -6.43 -9.53
CA GLY A 157 -17.32 -6.80 -9.53
C GLY A 157 -18.16 -6.00 -10.55
N GLN A 158 -17.65 -4.88 -11.08
CA GLN A 158 -18.29 -4.06 -12.13
C GLN A 158 -17.63 -4.21 -13.52
N GLY A 159 -16.59 -5.04 -13.68
CA GLY A 159 -15.96 -5.32 -14.98
C GLY A 159 -14.60 -4.65 -15.25
N TYR A 160 -13.98 -3.99 -14.26
CA TYR A 160 -12.62 -3.47 -14.38
C TYR A 160 -11.60 -4.55 -13.99
N MET A 161 -10.47 -4.65 -14.70
CA MET A 161 -9.34 -5.42 -14.17
C MET A 161 -8.66 -4.59 -13.08
N VAL A 162 -8.75 -5.03 -11.82
CA VAL A 162 -8.05 -4.36 -10.71
C VAL A 162 -6.62 -4.88 -10.66
N VAL A 163 -5.65 -3.97 -10.63
CA VAL A 163 -4.22 -4.28 -10.51
C VAL A 163 -3.64 -3.47 -9.36
N ALA A 164 -2.90 -4.11 -8.47
CA ALA A 164 -2.30 -3.42 -7.31
C ALA A 164 -0.94 -4.03 -6.94
N ALA A 165 -0.02 -3.20 -6.49
CA ALA A 165 1.27 -3.63 -5.95
C ALA A 165 1.23 -3.62 -4.41
N ASP A 166 1.94 -4.54 -3.76
CA ASP A 166 2.08 -4.55 -2.29
C ASP A 166 3.11 -3.51 -1.78
N TYR A 167 3.90 -2.91 -2.69
CA TYR A 167 5.14 -2.15 -2.44
C TYR A 167 6.31 -2.99 -1.90
N PHE A 168 7.52 -2.40 -1.80
CA PHE A 168 8.69 -3.09 -1.25
C PHE A 168 8.61 -3.14 0.30
N GLY A 169 8.98 -4.29 0.84
CA GLY A 169 8.92 -4.66 2.27
C GLY A 169 7.53 -5.07 2.78
N ARG A 170 6.66 -5.47 1.84
CA ARG A 170 5.28 -5.89 2.06
C ARG A 170 4.95 -7.09 1.16
N GLY A 171 3.98 -7.90 1.55
CA GLY A 171 3.73 -9.22 0.96
C GLY A 171 5.01 -10.06 0.91
N LEU A 172 5.27 -10.70 -0.23
CA LEU A 172 6.40 -11.62 -0.43
C LEU A 172 7.77 -10.93 -0.50
N SER A 173 7.84 -9.59 -0.58
CA SER A 173 9.11 -8.85 -0.60
C SER A 173 9.96 -9.14 0.65
N GLN A 174 11.26 -9.36 0.44
CA GLN A 174 12.25 -9.58 1.52
C GLN A 174 13.01 -8.30 1.91
N GLU A 175 12.70 -7.16 1.28
CA GLU A 175 13.28 -5.85 1.62
C GLU A 175 12.72 -5.25 2.92
N PRO A 176 13.40 -4.25 3.52
CA PRO A 176 12.80 -3.36 4.51
C PRO A 176 11.61 -2.58 3.94
N ASN A 177 10.68 -2.13 4.79
CA ASN A 177 9.48 -1.40 4.36
C ASN A 177 9.82 -0.07 3.65
N SER A 178 9.36 0.11 2.41
CA SER A 178 9.54 1.30 1.56
C SER A 178 8.54 2.43 1.82
N TYR A 179 7.90 2.44 2.99
CA TYR A 179 6.86 3.40 3.37
C TYR A 179 7.25 4.84 3.02
N ILE A 180 6.48 5.45 2.11
CA ILE A 180 6.62 6.86 1.72
C ILE A 180 7.96 7.20 1.01
N VAL A 181 8.70 6.18 0.55
CA VAL A 181 9.93 6.33 -0.25
C VAL A 181 9.58 6.44 -1.74
N LYS A 182 9.45 7.68 -2.25
CA LYS A 182 8.90 7.98 -3.58
C LYS A 182 9.45 7.11 -4.73
N PRO A 183 10.76 7.03 -5.01
CA PRO A 183 11.24 6.32 -6.20
C PRO A 183 10.97 4.81 -6.14
N SER A 184 11.19 4.17 -4.99
CA SER A 184 10.79 2.78 -4.74
C SER A 184 9.29 2.53 -4.95
N THR A 185 8.40 3.38 -4.44
CA THR A 185 6.94 3.26 -4.70
C THR A 185 6.61 3.43 -6.19
N GLN A 186 7.21 4.42 -6.86
CA GLN A 186 7.05 4.63 -8.31
C GLN A 186 7.51 3.41 -9.13
N GLN A 187 8.57 2.74 -8.69
CA GLN A 187 9.13 1.59 -9.38
C GLN A 187 8.29 0.32 -9.16
N ALA A 188 7.88 0.03 -7.92
CA ALA A 188 7.00 -1.10 -7.59
C ALA A 188 5.66 -1.04 -8.36
N CYS A 189 5.00 0.11 -8.38
CA CYS A 189 3.74 0.28 -9.12
C CYS A 189 3.92 0.16 -10.64
N LEU A 190 5.05 0.62 -11.20
CA LEU A 190 5.30 0.53 -12.64
C LEU A 190 5.63 -0.90 -13.08
N ASP A 191 6.49 -1.60 -12.35
CA ASP A 191 6.85 -2.98 -12.67
C ASP A 191 5.66 -3.92 -12.48
N MET A 192 4.78 -3.66 -11.51
CA MET A 192 3.49 -4.37 -11.37
C MET A 192 2.54 -4.12 -12.55
N LEU A 193 2.45 -2.87 -13.05
CA LEU A 193 1.64 -2.55 -14.23
C LEU A 193 2.15 -3.32 -15.47
N PHE A 194 3.47 -3.37 -15.69
CA PHE A 194 4.05 -4.15 -16.79
C PHE A 194 3.89 -5.67 -16.58
N ALA A 195 4.03 -6.16 -15.34
CA ALA A 195 3.80 -7.58 -15.04
C ALA A 195 2.35 -7.98 -15.31
N ALA A 196 1.38 -7.13 -14.98
CA ALA A 196 -0.02 -7.34 -15.33
C ALA A 196 -0.27 -7.24 -16.84
N GLN A 197 0.36 -6.31 -17.55
CA GLN A 197 0.26 -6.22 -19.01
C GLN A 197 0.80 -7.49 -19.70
N MET A 198 1.85 -8.10 -19.15
CA MET A 198 2.35 -9.39 -19.62
C MET A 198 1.41 -10.56 -19.28
N ALA A 199 0.78 -10.54 -18.10
CA ALA A 199 -0.18 -11.55 -17.66
C ALA A 199 -1.45 -11.60 -18.52
N CYS A 200 -1.88 -10.47 -19.10
CA CYS A 200 -3.01 -10.40 -20.03
C CYS A 200 -2.94 -11.44 -21.17
N ALA A 201 -1.72 -11.76 -21.65
CA ALA A 201 -1.50 -12.76 -22.69
C ALA A 201 -1.72 -14.22 -22.23
N ASP A 202 -1.62 -14.52 -20.93
CA ASP A 202 -2.00 -15.81 -20.36
C ASP A 202 -3.51 -15.89 -20.07
N PHE A 203 -4.16 -14.74 -19.84
CA PHE A 203 -5.61 -14.63 -19.62
C PHE A 203 -6.44 -14.50 -20.91
N GLY A 204 -5.81 -14.22 -22.05
CA GLY A 204 -6.50 -14.01 -23.33
C GLY A 204 -7.26 -12.69 -23.42
N VAL A 205 -6.74 -11.64 -22.77
CA VAL A 205 -7.31 -10.28 -22.76
C VAL A 205 -6.24 -9.23 -23.10
N GLU A 206 -6.65 -7.97 -23.21
CA GLU A 206 -5.81 -6.79 -23.37
C GLU A 206 -6.18 -5.72 -22.34
N MET A 207 -5.24 -4.82 -22.02
CA MET A 207 -5.51 -3.63 -21.23
C MET A 207 -6.12 -2.52 -22.10
N GLY A 208 -7.30 -2.03 -21.70
CA GLY A 208 -7.91 -0.82 -22.25
C GLY A 208 -7.49 0.44 -21.48
N SER A 209 -8.43 1.35 -21.28
CA SER A 209 -8.21 2.60 -20.54
C SER A 209 -7.67 2.36 -19.14
N LEU A 210 -6.53 2.98 -18.82
CA LEU A 210 -5.91 2.96 -17.50
C LEU A 210 -6.49 4.05 -16.59
N PHE A 211 -6.96 3.65 -15.42
CA PHE A 211 -7.39 4.51 -14.33
C PHE A 211 -6.48 4.29 -13.12
N VAL A 212 -6.18 5.34 -12.36
CA VAL A 212 -5.28 5.27 -11.19
C VAL A 212 -6.00 5.77 -9.95
N ASN A 213 -6.06 4.97 -8.89
CA ASN A 213 -6.77 5.33 -7.66
C ASN A 213 -6.06 4.85 -6.40
N GLY A 214 -6.18 5.60 -5.31
CA GLY A 214 -5.68 5.16 -4.02
C GLY A 214 -6.15 6.03 -2.87
N TRP A 215 -6.05 5.46 -1.67
CA TRP A 215 -6.48 6.08 -0.42
C TRP A 215 -5.37 6.07 0.64
N SER A 216 -5.34 7.04 1.55
CA SER A 216 -4.27 7.18 2.56
C SER A 216 -2.88 7.18 1.90
N GLN A 217 -1.86 6.46 2.41
CA GLN A 217 -0.59 6.22 1.70
C GLN A 217 -0.80 5.95 0.20
N GLY A 218 -1.78 5.13 -0.15
CA GLY A 218 -2.13 4.78 -1.52
C GLY A 218 -2.54 5.96 -2.39
N GLY A 219 -3.20 6.98 -1.84
CA GLY A 219 -3.51 8.20 -2.59
C GLY A 219 -2.26 9.03 -2.92
N TRP A 220 -1.19 8.88 -2.14
CA TRP A 220 0.12 9.45 -2.43
C TRP A 220 0.89 8.59 -3.40
N SER A 221 0.86 7.27 -3.21
CA SER A 221 1.41 6.30 -4.16
C SER A 221 0.82 6.56 -5.55
N ALA A 222 -0.49 6.82 -5.64
CA ALA A 222 -1.19 7.25 -6.84
C ALA A 222 -0.68 8.59 -7.39
N LEU A 223 -0.53 9.64 -6.56
CA LEU A 223 0.04 10.93 -7.00
C LEU A 223 1.47 10.79 -7.56
N VAL A 224 2.36 10.06 -6.87
CA VAL A 224 3.73 9.86 -7.36
C VAL A 224 3.77 8.91 -8.55
N PHE A 225 2.85 7.93 -8.63
CA PHE A 225 2.76 7.01 -9.76
C PHE A 225 2.22 7.70 -11.02
N LEU A 226 1.23 8.60 -10.93
CA LEU A 226 0.84 9.47 -12.04
C LEU A 226 2.05 10.24 -12.59
N ASN A 227 2.81 10.89 -11.70
CA ASN A 227 4.03 11.59 -12.08
C ASN A 227 5.10 10.67 -12.71
N LYS A 228 5.09 9.37 -12.39
CA LYS A 228 5.94 8.36 -13.07
C LYS A 228 5.40 8.02 -14.46
N LEU A 229 4.10 7.75 -14.60
CA LEU A 229 3.45 7.42 -15.88
C LEU A 229 3.60 8.55 -16.89
N GLU A 230 3.36 9.80 -16.47
CA GLU A 230 3.62 11.01 -17.25
C GLU A 230 5.07 11.05 -17.76
N SER A 231 6.05 10.79 -16.89
CA SER A 231 7.47 10.84 -17.23
C SER A 231 7.93 9.76 -18.22
N VAL A 232 7.13 8.71 -18.42
CA VAL A 232 7.39 7.63 -19.40
C VAL A 232 6.37 7.59 -20.55
N GLY A 233 5.45 8.56 -20.63
CA GLY A 233 4.48 8.70 -21.71
C GLY A 233 3.32 7.69 -21.70
N ILE A 234 3.02 7.04 -20.57
CA ILE A 234 1.87 6.14 -20.46
C ILE A 234 0.60 6.97 -20.19
N PRO A 235 -0.44 6.90 -21.04
CA PRO A 235 -1.67 7.68 -20.87
C PRO A 235 -2.54 7.14 -19.72
N VAL A 236 -3.17 8.05 -18.98
CA VAL A 236 -4.15 7.76 -17.94
C VAL A 236 -5.47 8.43 -18.32
N ALA A 237 -6.57 7.69 -18.27
CA ALA A 237 -7.89 8.18 -18.68
C ALA A 237 -8.55 9.07 -17.60
N ALA A 238 -8.42 8.70 -16.33
CA ALA A 238 -8.74 9.55 -15.18
C ALA A 238 -8.04 9.01 -13.92
N ALA A 239 -7.97 9.83 -12.86
CA ALA A 239 -7.41 9.43 -11.58
C ALA A 239 -8.27 9.90 -10.40
N ALA A 240 -8.27 9.11 -9.32
CA ALA A 240 -9.05 9.35 -8.10
C ALA A 240 -8.14 9.29 -6.86
N ILE A 241 -7.77 10.46 -6.36
CA ILE A 241 -6.84 10.64 -5.23
C ILE A 241 -7.66 10.91 -3.95
N ALA A 242 -7.93 9.87 -3.16
CA ALA A 242 -8.81 9.95 -1.98
C ALA A 242 -8.01 10.12 -0.68
N SER A 243 -8.26 11.19 0.08
CA SER A 243 -7.46 11.53 1.28
C SER A 243 -5.94 11.45 1.02
N GLY A 244 -5.58 11.77 -0.24
CA GLY A 244 -4.36 11.35 -0.89
C GLY A 244 -3.23 12.33 -0.61
N PRO A 245 -2.19 11.93 0.13
CA PRO A 245 -1.41 12.90 0.87
C PRO A 245 -0.44 13.73 -0.04
N PRO A 246 -0.45 15.10 -0.04
CA PRO A 246 0.28 15.91 -1.05
C PRO A 246 1.46 16.83 -0.60
N ASP A 247 1.72 17.09 0.70
CA ASP A 247 2.92 17.85 1.17
C ASP A 247 3.54 17.30 2.49
N LEU A 248 4.65 16.54 2.32
CA LEU A 248 5.60 16.02 3.33
C LEU A 248 5.72 16.92 4.55
N TYR A 249 6.13 18.13 4.19
CA TYR A 249 6.49 19.17 5.12
C TYR A 249 5.28 19.62 5.91
N ALA A 250 4.20 20.01 5.22
CA ALA A 250 3.03 20.59 5.86
C ALA A 250 2.36 19.63 6.87
N MET A 251 2.24 18.35 6.52
CA MET A 251 1.65 17.35 7.41
C MET A 251 2.53 17.09 8.64
N LEU A 252 3.80 16.72 8.44
CA LEU A 252 4.71 16.41 9.55
C LEU A 252 4.92 17.64 10.44
N ASN A 253 5.06 18.83 9.85
CA ASN A 253 5.16 20.08 10.60
C ASN A 253 3.87 20.37 11.40
N ARG A 254 2.68 20.06 10.88
CA ARG A 254 1.43 20.15 11.65
C ARG A 254 1.39 19.14 12.79
N TRP A 255 1.64 17.86 12.53
CA TRP A 255 1.57 16.82 13.57
C TRP A 255 2.62 16.97 14.67
N VAL A 256 3.83 17.46 14.34
CA VAL A 256 4.93 17.67 15.32
C VAL A 256 4.76 18.96 16.13
N ASN A 257 4.13 20.02 15.59
CA ASN A 257 4.12 21.34 16.23
C ASN A 257 2.71 21.90 16.52
N ASN A 258 1.64 21.25 16.08
CA ASN A 258 0.25 21.64 16.32
C ASN A 258 -0.67 20.39 16.33
N TRP A 259 -0.41 19.47 17.27
CA TRP A 259 -1.32 18.36 17.57
C TRP A 259 -2.72 18.86 17.95
N GLN A 260 -3.76 18.14 17.55
CA GLN A 260 -5.16 18.41 17.88
C GLN A 260 -5.84 17.13 18.42
N GLU A 261 -6.94 17.27 19.17
CA GLU A 261 -7.68 16.11 19.71
C GLU A 261 -8.28 15.17 18.64
N VAL A 262 -8.36 15.63 17.40
CA VAL A 262 -8.79 14.86 16.21
C VAL A 262 -7.62 14.21 15.46
N ASP A 263 -6.36 14.44 15.87
CA ASP A 263 -5.20 13.74 15.28
C ASP A 263 -5.16 12.30 15.79
N ALA A 264 -5.10 11.35 14.86
CA ALA A 264 -5.24 9.93 15.16
C ALA A 264 -4.03 9.32 15.89
N VAL A 265 -4.30 8.42 16.84
CA VAL A 265 -3.28 7.81 17.72
C VAL A 265 -2.18 7.05 16.98
N TYR A 266 -2.49 6.47 15.81
CA TYR A 266 -1.52 5.74 14.99
C TYR A 266 -0.55 6.63 14.20
N ILE A 267 -0.62 7.97 14.33
CA ILE A 267 0.32 8.88 13.67
C ILE A 267 1.77 8.65 14.14
N ALA A 268 1.99 8.45 15.44
CA ALA A 268 3.33 8.18 15.97
C ALA A 268 3.98 6.94 15.32
N PRO A 269 3.34 5.74 15.31
CA PRO A 269 3.87 4.57 14.62
C PRO A 269 3.97 4.69 13.09
N LEU A 270 3.10 5.44 12.41
CA LEU A 270 3.29 5.70 10.97
C LEU A 270 4.51 6.58 10.68
N VAL A 271 4.80 7.55 11.54
CA VAL A 271 5.99 8.41 11.38
C VAL A 271 7.27 7.66 11.78
N SER A 272 7.25 6.77 12.77
CA SER A 272 8.43 5.95 13.09
C SER A 272 8.80 5.01 11.92
N ILE A 273 7.80 4.37 11.29
CA ILE A 273 7.97 3.59 10.07
C ILE A 273 8.57 4.44 8.94
N MET A 274 8.08 5.68 8.74
CA MET A 274 8.63 6.60 7.73
C MET A 274 10.10 6.97 7.99
N LEU A 275 10.46 7.24 9.25
CA LEU A 275 11.83 7.61 9.62
C LEU A 275 12.82 6.46 9.35
N HIS A 276 12.46 5.24 9.77
CA HIS A 276 13.25 4.06 9.45
C HIS A 276 13.33 3.79 7.95
N ALA A 277 12.24 3.94 7.19
CA ALA A 277 12.25 3.79 5.73
C ALA A 277 13.22 4.79 5.06
N TYR A 278 13.28 6.03 5.54
CA TYR A 278 14.17 7.06 5.00
C TYR A 278 15.64 6.80 5.39
N GLU A 279 15.90 6.29 6.59
CA GLU A 279 17.23 5.83 7.00
C GLU A 279 17.72 4.65 6.14
N GLU A 280 16.88 3.63 5.96
CA GLU A 280 17.20 2.42 5.20
C GLU A 280 17.40 2.68 3.72
N TYR A 281 16.51 3.41 3.06
CA TYR A 281 16.54 3.56 1.61
C TYR A 281 17.53 4.64 1.15
N PHE A 282 17.61 5.79 1.83
CA PHE A 282 18.57 6.85 1.46
C PHE A 282 19.95 6.71 2.12
N GLY A 283 20.13 5.74 3.05
CA GLY A 283 21.41 5.46 3.69
C GLY A 283 21.84 6.58 4.65
N LEU A 284 20.97 6.92 5.60
CA LEU A 284 21.13 8.03 6.54
C LEU A 284 21.38 7.52 7.97
N PRO A 285 22.56 6.93 8.27
CA PRO A 285 22.81 6.24 9.53
C PRO A 285 22.70 7.17 10.75
N GLY A 286 21.86 6.78 11.70
CA GLY A 286 21.51 7.55 12.90
C GLY A 286 20.39 8.58 12.69
N PHE A 287 19.72 8.60 11.53
CA PHE A 287 18.63 9.54 11.28
C PHE A 287 17.45 9.30 12.23
N THR A 288 17.00 8.05 12.37
CA THR A 288 15.87 7.69 13.23
C THR A 288 16.21 7.89 14.71
N THR A 289 17.42 7.53 15.15
CA THR A 289 17.87 7.72 16.53
C THR A 289 18.19 9.17 16.88
N SER A 290 18.32 10.06 15.88
CA SER A 290 18.33 11.52 16.07
C SER A 290 16.94 12.17 16.08
N ALA A 291 15.89 11.43 15.69
CA ALA A 291 14.53 11.95 15.53
C ALA A 291 13.52 11.40 16.56
N ILE A 292 13.70 10.16 17.01
CA ILE A 292 12.84 9.48 18.00
C ILE A 292 13.51 9.50 19.38
N LYS A 293 12.78 9.81 20.45
CA LYS A 293 13.34 9.79 21.82
C LYS A 293 13.75 8.37 22.24
N PRO A 294 14.84 8.19 23.04
CA PRO A 294 15.41 6.87 23.34
C PRO A 294 14.41 5.81 23.80
N GLU A 295 13.44 6.19 24.63
CA GLU A 295 12.39 5.33 25.18
C GLU A 295 11.46 4.70 24.12
N TYR A 296 11.35 5.30 22.92
CA TYR A 296 10.53 4.78 21.82
C TYR A 296 11.35 4.17 20.66
N GLN A 297 12.68 4.16 20.74
CA GLN A 297 13.52 3.69 19.62
C GLN A 297 13.39 2.18 19.38
N GLU A 298 13.20 1.36 20.42
CA GLU A 298 13.11 -0.08 20.26
C GLU A 298 11.75 -0.54 19.71
N VAL A 299 10.63 0.00 20.23
CA VAL A 299 9.30 -0.28 19.65
C VAL A 299 9.18 0.23 18.20
N ALA A 300 9.77 1.39 17.88
CA ALA A 300 9.88 1.88 16.50
C ALA A 300 10.61 0.89 15.58
N ARG A 301 11.75 0.36 16.05
CA ARG A 301 12.58 -0.60 15.33
C ARG A 301 11.84 -1.93 15.10
N GLN A 302 11.25 -2.49 16.15
CA GLN A 302 10.52 -3.76 16.11
C GLN A 302 9.29 -3.67 15.19
N LEU A 303 8.55 -2.54 15.23
CA LEU A 303 7.42 -2.31 14.34
C LEU A 303 7.86 -2.21 12.87
N TYR A 304 8.93 -1.46 12.58
CA TYR A 304 9.40 -1.26 11.22
C TYR A 304 9.90 -2.55 10.55
N PHE A 305 10.64 -3.38 11.31
CA PHE A 305 11.14 -4.67 10.82
C PHE A 305 10.14 -5.83 10.99
N ASN A 306 8.92 -5.57 11.50
CA ASN A 306 7.88 -6.57 11.79
C ASN A 306 8.39 -7.74 12.67
N GLU A 307 9.15 -7.42 13.73
CA GLU A 307 9.75 -8.42 14.64
C GLU A 307 8.80 -8.95 15.72
N GLN A 308 7.74 -8.21 16.03
CA GLN A 308 6.60 -8.64 16.84
C GLN A 308 5.29 -8.30 16.11
N ASP A 309 4.16 -8.81 16.58
CA ASP A 309 2.85 -8.40 16.06
C ASP A 309 2.61 -6.91 16.37
N TYR A 310 2.05 -6.17 15.43
CA TYR A 310 1.85 -4.74 15.63
C TYR A 310 0.78 -4.46 16.71
N ASN A 311 -0.18 -5.36 16.92
CA ASN A 311 -1.25 -5.15 17.89
C ASN A 311 -0.73 -5.06 19.33
N ASP A 312 0.34 -5.80 19.65
CA ASP A 312 1.05 -5.70 20.92
C ASP A 312 1.82 -4.36 21.01
N LEU A 313 2.64 -4.07 20.00
CA LEU A 313 3.53 -2.90 19.94
C LEU A 313 2.81 -1.55 19.92
N MET A 314 1.62 -1.47 19.31
CA MET A 314 0.88 -0.20 19.16
C MET A 314 0.49 0.44 20.49
N SER A 315 0.48 -0.34 21.58
CA SER A 315 0.22 0.14 22.94
C SER A 315 1.42 0.85 23.60
N GLU A 316 2.63 0.65 23.10
CA GLU A 316 3.87 1.25 23.63
C GLU A 316 4.19 2.62 23.01
N PHE A 317 3.57 2.95 21.87
CA PHE A 317 3.69 4.29 21.26
C PHE A 317 2.89 5.34 22.04
N PRO A 318 3.36 6.59 22.12
CA PRO A 318 2.59 7.65 22.74
C PRO A 318 1.47 8.09 21.80
N ALA A 319 0.31 8.43 22.37
CA ALA A 319 -0.89 8.84 21.62
C ALA A 319 -0.74 10.15 20.81
N LYS A 320 0.42 10.85 20.90
CA LYS A 320 0.71 12.10 20.20
C LYS A 320 2.13 12.05 19.62
N LEU A 321 2.27 12.46 18.36
CA LEU A 321 3.58 12.55 17.70
C LEU A 321 4.62 13.43 18.44
N PRO A 322 4.28 14.61 18.99
CA PRO A 322 5.24 15.45 19.73
C PRO A 322 5.82 14.75 20.97
N ASP A 323 5.10 13.77 21.53
CA ASP A 323 5.57 13.01 22.68
C ASP A 323 6.62 11.95 22.26
N MET A 324 6.62 11.51 20.99
CA MET A 324 7.59 10.53 20.46
C MET A 324 8.91 11.14 19.95
N VAL A 325 8.87 12.35 19.39
CA VAL A 325 10.00 12.93 18.64
C VAL A 325 10.89 13.87 19.46
N GLN A 326 12.15 14.03 19.04
CA GLN A 326 13.11 14.98 19.63
C GLN A 326 12.85 16.44 19.14
N ASP A 327 13.46 17.42 19.82
CA ASP A 327 13.15 18.86 19.70
C ASP A 327 13.92 19.66 18.63
#